data_AF-A0A0D7AUS4-F1
#
_entry.id   AF-A0A0D7AUS4-F1
#
_cell.length_a   1.000
_cell.length_b   1.000
_cell.length_c   1.000
_cell.angle_alpha   90.00
_cell.angle_beta   90.00
_cell.angle_gamma   90.00
#
_symmetry.space_group_name_H-M   'P 1'
#
loop_
_entity.id
_entity.type
_entity.pdbx_description
1 polymer ?
#
loop_
_entity_poly.entity_id
_entity_poly.type
_entity_poly.pdbx_seq_one_letter_code
_entity_poly.pdbx_strand_id
1 'polypeptide(L)'
;MKALFDAQLDLDRAKDEGEKDASKEEGPKTSYVPDPSNFPSSKMRETLDMGQIPEELKERAWEVLEKHKDAFGFDGKLGNVATAARIRTMPDTEPINLPMYGTSPEKRRVIEEQVNKWFSQDVIEASKSPWSAPVVIVYRNGKPRF
;
A
#
# COMPACT_ATOMS: atom_id res chain seq x y z
N MET A 1 -8.99 31.11 -17.65
CA MET A 1 -9.01 29.80 -16.97
C MET A 1 -7.62 29.24 -16.71
N LYS A 2 -6.68 29.30 -17.68
CA LYS A 2 -5.29 28.83 -17.52
C LYS A 2 -4.52 29.52 -16.38
N ALA A 3 -4.66 30.85 -16.24
CA ALA A 3 -4.00 31.62 -15.18
C ALA A 3 -4.46 31.27 -13.74
N LEU A 4 -5.72 30.83 -13.57
CA LEU A 4 -6.24 30.39 -12.26
C LEU A 4 -5.71 28.99 -11.89
N PHE A 5 -5.51 28.14 -12.90
CA PHE A 5 -4.95 26.80 -12.71
C PHE A 5 -3.45 26.85 -12.42
N ASP A 6 -2.72 27.71 -13.15
CA ASP A 6 -1.29 27.94 -12.95
C ASP A 6 -1.05 28.57 -11.55
N ALA A 7 -1.87 29.53 -11.12
CA ALA A 7 -1.80 30.11 -9.78
C ALA A 7 -2.12 29.11 -8.65
N GLN A 8 -3.05 28.18 -8.86
CA GLN A 8 -3.34 27.12 -7.89
C GLN A 8 -2.20 26.09 -7.82
N LEU A 9 -1.58 25.76 -8.96
CA LEU A 9 -0.40 24.89 -9.03
C LEU A 9 0.79 25.49 -8.28
N ASP A 10 1.02 26.80 -8.45
CA ASP A 10 2.08 27.52 -7.74
C ASP A 10 1.79 27.63 -6.23
N LEU A 11 0.51 27.79 -5.84
CA LEU A 11 0.09 27.79 -4.43
C LEU A 11 0.28 26.40 -3.78
N ASP A 12 0.01 25.34 -4.54
CA ASP A 12 0.16 23.96 -4.08
C ASP A 12 1.65 23.57 -4.03
N ARG A 13 2.49 24.07 -4.95
CA ARG A 13 3.94 23.89 -4.93
C ARG A 13 4.61 24.68 -3.79
N ALA A 14 4.12 25.89 -3.52
CA ALA A 14 4.58 26.70 -2.39
C ALA A 14 4.19 26.11 -1.02
N LYS A 15 3.07 25.38 -0.94
CA LYS A 15 2.70 24.60 0.27
C LYS A 15 3.63 23.42 0.51
N ASP A 16 4.13 22.79 -0.56
CA ASP A 16 5.06 21.65 -0.47
C ASP A 16 6.50 22.11 -0.13
N GLU A 17 6.87 23.33 -0.54
CA GLU A 17 8.19 23.93 -0.25
C GLU A 17 8.27 24.62 1.14
N GLY A 18 7.13 24.94 1.77
CA GLY A 18 7.03 25.75 2.98
C GLY A 18 6.99 25.01 4.33
N GLU A 19 6.92 23.68 4.36
CA GLU A 19 6.91 22.91 5.61
C GLU A 19 8.26 22.22 5.85
N LYS A 20 9.32 23.03 5.82
CA LYS A 20 10.62 22.70 6.41
C LYS A 20 10.80 23.51 7.68
N ASP A 21 10.21 23.06 8.80
CA ASP A 21 10.83 23.36 10.08
C ASP A 21 10.61 22.28 11.14
N ALA A 22 11.61 22.22 11.98
CA ALA A 22 12.07 21.11 12.78
C ALA A 22 11.28 20.89 14.09
N SER A 23 11.62 19.77 14.73
CA SER A 23 11.24 19.35 16.08
C SER A 23 9.81 18.84 16.27
N LYS A 24 9.60 17.58 15.87
CA LYS A 24 8.80 16.68 16.70
C LYS A 24 9.73 15.58 17.18
N GLU A 25 10.14 15.68 18.44
CA GLU A 25 10.70 14.56 19.20
C GLU A 25 9.64 13.46 19.26
N GLU A 26 9.63 12.56 18.28
CA GLU A 26 8.92 11.30 18.40
C GLU A 26 9.86 10.29 19.07
N GLY A 27 9.68 10.10 20.39
CA GLY A 27 10.22 8.96 21.14
C GLY A 27 9.83 7.61 20.48
N PRO A 28 10.48 6.50 20.87
CA PRO A 28 10.98 5.49 19.94
C PRO A 28 9.83 4.73 19.24
N LYS A 29 9.38 5.27 18.10
CA LYS A 29 8.68 4.49 17.07
C LYS A 29 9.74 3.71 16.31
N THR A 30 10.19 2.63 16.93
CA THR A 30 11.19 1.74 16.37
C THR A 30 10.74 1.26 14.98
N SER A 31 11.65 1.47 14.03
CA SER A 31 11.67 0.94 12.66
C SER A 31 10.70 1.57 11.63
N TYR A 32 10.83 2.88 11.39
CA TYR A 32 10.65 3.38 10.01
C TYR A 32 11.80 2.81 9.16
N VAL A 33 11.58 1.63 8.59
CA VAL A 33 12.36 1.12 7.47
C VAL A 33 11.68 1.66 6.21
N PRO A 34 12.42 2.18 5.21
CA PRO A 34 11.86 2.31 3.88
C PRO A 34 11.32 0.92 3.52
N ASP A 35 9.99 0.76 3.37
CA ASP A 35 9.39 -0.51 2.90
C ASP A 35 10.17 -0.96 1.67
N PRO A 36 11.08 -1.94 1.81
CA PRO A 36 11.94 -2.29 0.72
C PRO A 36 11.05 -3.13 -0.19
N SER A 37 10.62 -2.48 -1.26
CA SER A 37 10.42 -3.03 -2.58
C SER A 37 10.90 -4.48 -2.68
N ASN A 38 10.01 -5.41 -2.36
CA ASN A 38 10.18 -6.85 -2.49
C ASN A 38 11.29 -7.48 -1.62
N PHE A 39 10.91 -8.22 -0.57
CA PHE A 39 11.81 -9.14 0.13
C PHE A 39 11.79 -10.51 -0.56
N PRO A 40 12.85 -10.93 -1.26
CA PRO A 40 12.86 -12.26 -1.89
C PRO A 40 13.04 -13.35 -0.83
N SER A 41 12.27 -14.43 -0.93
CA SER A 41 12.39 -15.57 0.00
C SER A 41 13.79 -16.18 -0.02
N SER A 42 14.51 -16.06 -1.14
CA SER A 42 15.89 -16.57 -1.30
C SER A 42 16.90 -15.92 -0.36
N LYS A 43 16.62 -14.72 0.16
CA LYS A 43 17.49 -13.98 1.09
C LYS A 43 16.93 -13.95 2.51
N MET A 44 16.11 -14.94 2.86
CA MET A 44 15.44 -15.01 4.17
C MET A 44 16.42 -14.96 5.34
N ARG A 45 17.56 -15.67 5.24
CA ARG A 45 18.60 -15.69 6.28
C ARG A 45 19.32 -14.35 6.50
N GLU A 46 19.40 -13.53 5.46
CA GLU A 46 20.03 -12.19 5.52
C GLU A 46 19.05 -11.13 6.02
N THR A 47 17.76 -11.33 5.75
CA THR A 47 16.71 -10.35 6.00
C THR A 47 16.12 -10.46 7.40
N LEU A 48 15.98 -11.68 7.92
CA LEU A 48 15.38 -11.93 9.22
C LEU A 48 16.44 -11.92 10.34
N ASP A 49 16.21 -11.06 11.32
CA ASP A 49 16.93 -11.10 12.59
C ASP A 49 16.20 -12.04 13.56
N MET A 50 16.88 -13.10 14.00
CA MET A 50 16.36 -14.07 14.96
C MET A 50 16.58 -13.65 16.41
N GLY A 51 17.26 -12.53 16.66
CA GLY A 51 17.57 -12.07 18.01
C GLY A 51 18.51 -13.00 18.77
N GLN A 52 18.44 -12.96 20.10
CA GLN A 52 19.33 -13.74 20.98
C GLN A 52 18.77 -15.14 21.22
N ILE A 53 19.22 -16.10 20.42
CA ILE A 53 18.91 -17.53 20.57
C ILE A 53 20.20 -18.26 20.96
N PRO A 54 20.17 -19.23 21.89
CA PRO A 54 21.30 -20.12 22.16
C PRO A 54 21.81 -20.76 20.86
N GLU A 55 23.12 -20.81 20.66
CA GLU A 55 23.71 -21.28 19.38
C GLU A 55 23.27 -22.72 19.05
N GLU A 56 23.00 -23.54 20.08
CA GLU A 56 22.48 -24.91 19.95
C GLU A 56 21.08 -24.99 19.31
N LEU A 57 20.25 -23.96 19.46
CA LEU A 57 18.86 -23.92 18.97
C LEU A 57 18.72 -23.15 17.66
N LYS A 58 19.76 -22.44 17.23
CA LYS A 58 19.73 -21.53 16.09
C LYS A 58 19.45 -22.24 14.77
N GLU A 59 20.10 -23.38 14.52
CA GLU A 59 19.82 -24.18 13.32
C GLU A 59 18.40 -24.73 13.33
N ARG A 60 17.93 -25.24 14.47
CA ARG A 60 16.56 -25.73 14.60
C ARG A 60 15.51 -24.63 14.40
N ALA A 61 15.81 -23.39 14.81
CA ALA A 61 14.96 -22.24 14.55
C ALA A 61 14.91 -21.93 13.05
N TRP A 62 16.06 -21.93 12.36
CA TRP A 62 16.11 -21.75 10.90
C TRP A 62 15.32 -22.81 10.15
N GLU A 63 15.42 -24.09 10.56
CA GLU A 63 14.65 -25.18 9.96
C GLU A 63 13.14 -24.91 10.02
N VAL A 64 12.63 -24.41 11.15
CA VAL A 64 11.21 -24.06 11.32
C VAL A 64 10.84 -22.89 10.42
N LEU A 65 11.66 -21.85 10.39
CA LEU A 65 11.42 -20.66 9.57
C LEU A 65 11.38 -21.00 8.09
N GLU A 66 12.36 -21.75 7.59
CA GLU A 66 12.43 -22.18 6.18
C GLU A 66 11.28 -23.11 5.82
N LYS A 67 10.90 -24.03 6.71
CA LYS A 67 9.74 -24.90 6.55
C LYS A 67 8.44 -24.12 6.42
N HIS A 68 8.33 -23.00 7.13
CA HIS A 68 7.15 -22.13 7.14
C HIS A 68 7.35 -20.83 6.36
N LYS A 69 8.23 -20.82 5.35
CA LYS A 69 8.55 -19.62 4.54
C LYS A 69 7.32 -18.93 3.94
N ASP A 70 6.28 -19.70 3.59
CA ASP A 70 5.05 -19.19 2.97
C ASP A 70 4.13 -18.46 3.96
N ALA A 71 4.40 -18.55 5.27
CA ALA A 71 3.71 -17.78 6.29
C ALA A 71 4.17 -16.31 6.35
N PHE A 72 5.28 -15.98 5.68
CA PHE A 72 5.85 -14.63 5.64
C PHE A 72 5.52 -13.94 4.32
N GLY A 73 5.44 -12.61 4.34
CA GLY A 73 5.15 -11.76 3.16
C GLY A 73 6.33 -11.60 2.20
N PHE A 74 7.07 -12.67 1.91
CA PHE A 74 8.13 -12.66 0.90
C PHE A 74 7.56 -12.66 -0.53
N ASP A 75 8.39 -12.25 -1.48
CA ASP A 75 8.12 -12.23 -2.93
C ASP A 75 6.91 -11.36 -3.35
N GLY A 76 6.45 -10.46 -2.47
CA GLY A 76 5.25 -9.66 -2.69
C GLY A 76 3.96 -10.48 -2.78
N LYS A 77 3.97 -11.70 -2.22
CA LYS A 77 2.80 -12.59 -2.16
C LYS A 77 1.77 -12.05 -1.18
N LEU A 78 0.51 -12.20 -1.55
CA LEU A 78 -0.63 -11.95 -0.66
C LEU A 78 -1.18 -13.29 -0.17
N GLY A 79 -1.69 -13.30 1.06
CA GLY A 79 -2.41 -14.45 1.58
C GLY A 79 -3.72 -14.65 0.83
N ASN A 80 -4.09 -15.91 0.60
CA ASN A 80 -5.36 -16.28 -0.03
C ASN A 80 -6.14 -17.22 0.90
N VAL A 81 -7.46 -17.03 0.97
CA VAL A 81 -8.38 -17.93 1.67
C VAL A 81 -9.51 -18.30 0.72
N ALA A 82 -9.82 -19.60 0.62
CA ALA A 82 -10.87 -20.12 -0.27
C ALA A 82 -12.30 -19.90 0.27
N THR A 83 -12.53 -18.78 0.96
CA THR A 83 -13.82 -18.43 1.55
C THR A 83 -14.31 -17.11 0.99
N ALA A 84 -15.55 -17.10 0.50
CA ALA A 84 -16.20 -15.88 0.05
C ALA A 84 -16.85 -15.14 1.23
N ALA A 85 -16.54 -13.86 1.37
CA ALA A 85 -17.24 -12.98 2.31
C ALA A 85 -18.52 -12.42 1.68
N ARG A 86 -19.68 -12.65 2.31
CA ARG A 86 -20.95 -12.06 1.87
C ARG A 86 -21.22 -10.76 2.60
N ILE A 87 -21.26 -9.64 1.87
CA ILE A 87 -21.66 -8.34 2.40
C ILE A 87 -23.19 -8.23 2.34
N ARG A 88 -23.84 -7.91 3.46
CA ARG A 88 -25.29 -7.71 3.53
C ARG A 88 -25.60 -6.22 3.43
N THR A 89 -26.48 -5.84 2.51
CA THR A 89 -27.05 -4.50 2.42
C THR A 89 -28.34 -4.43 3.25
N MET A 90 -28.79 -3.20 3.56
CA MET A 90 -30.12 -3.01 4.12
C MET A 90 -31.20 -3.41 3.10
N PRO A 91 -32.41 -3.77 3.54
CA PRO A 91 -33.56 -3.92 2.65
C PRO A 91 -33.74 -2.67 1.79
N ASP A 92 -34.19 -2.86 0.55
CA ASP A 92 -34.53 -1.78 -0.41
C ASP A 92 -33.36 -0.81 -0.75
N THR A 93 -32.12 -1.24 -0.55
CA THR A 93 -30.95 -0.44 -0.94
C THR A 93 -30.75 -0.48 -2.45
N GLU A 94 -30.77 0.68 -3.09
CA GLU A 94 -30.45 0.84 -4.51
C GLU A 94 -28.94 1.05 -4.76
N PRO A 95 -28.41 0.63 -5.92
CA PRO A 95 -27.02 0.87 -6.28
C PRO A 95 -26.66 2.35 -6.41
N ILE A 96 -25.48 2.70 -5.90
CA ILE A 96 -24.89 4.04 -6.04
C ILE A 96 -23.80 3.99 -7.11
N ASN A 97 -23.91 4.83 -8.14
CA ASN A 97 -22.93 4.94 -9.22
C ASN A 97 -22.36 6.37 -9.27
N LEU A 98 -21.13 6.53 -8.77
CA LEU A 98 -20.41 7.80 -8.82
C LEU A 98 -19.27 7.74 -9.86
N PRO A 99 -19.10 8.80 -10.67
CA PRO A 99 -17.98 8.88 -11.60
C PRO A 99 -16.67 9.15 -10.86
N MET A 100 -15.55 8.80 -11.48
CA MET A 100 -14.22 9.17 -11.00
C MET A 100 -14.05 10.70 -10.90
N TYR A 101 -13.40 11.16 -9.83
CA TYR A 101 -13.06 12.57 -9.70
C TYR A 101 -12.04 12.99 -10.77
N GLY A 102 -12.14 14.28 -11.14
CA GLY A 102 -11.14 14.92 -12.00
C GLY A 102 -9.76 14.84 -11.34
N THR A 103 -8.88 14.05 -11.92
CA THR A 103 -7.55 13.76 -11.38
C THR A 103 -6.47 14.38 -12.27
N SER A 104 -5.45 15.01 -11.67
CA SER A 104 -4.30 15.55 -12.42
C SER A 104 -3.55 14.45 -13.17
N PRO A 105 -2.83 14.76 -14.27
CA PRO A 105 -2.09 13.75 -15.02
C PRO A 105 -1.10 12.94 -14.17
N GLU A 106 -0.44 13.59 -13.21
CA GLU A 106 0.49 12.94 -12.29
C GLU A 106 -0.21 11.94 -11.37
N LYS A 107 -1.27 12.38 -10.68
CA LYS A 107 -2.06 11.50 -9.81
C LYS A 107 -2.65 10.32 -10.60
N ARG A 108 -3.06 10.54 -11.85
CA ARG A 108 -3.60 9.49 -12.72
C ARG A 108 -2.58 8.39 -13.01
N ARG A 109 -1.32 8.74 -13.28
CA ARG A 109 -0.25 7.75 -13.47
C ARG A 109 -0.07 6.87 -12.25
N VAL A 110 -0.10 7.47 -11.06
CA VAL A 110 -0.02 6.74 -9.78
C VAL A 110 -1.21 5.78 -9.61
N ILE A 111 -2.44 6.22 -9.95
CA ILE A 111 -3.63 5.34 -9.95
C ILE A 111 -3.41 4.16 -10.90
N GLU A 112 -3.01 4.43 -12.15
CA GLU A 112 -2.85 3.41 -13.18
C GLU A 112 -1.77 2.37 -12.81
N GLU A 113 -0.62 2.81 -12.28
CA GLU A 113 0.43 1.92 -11.79
C GLU A 113 -0.06 1.00 -10.66
N GLN A 114 -0.79 1.55 -9.69
CA GLN A 114 -1.31 0.77 -8.57
C GLN A 114 -2.41 -0.20 -9.00
N VAL A 115 -3.32 0.23 -9.88
CA VAL A 115 -4.39 -0.63 -10.43
C VAL A 115 -3.79 -1.79 -11.21
N ASN A 116 -2.78 -1.54 -12.06
CA ASN A 116 -2.07 -2.58 -12.80
C ASN A 116 -1.40 -3.59 -11.85
N LYS A 117 -0.83 -3.12 -10.74
CA LYS A 117 -0.26 -3.99 -9.71
C LYS A 117 -1.33 -4.86 -9.04
N TRP A 118 -2.51 -4.31 -8.73
CA TRP A 118 -3.58 -5.11 -8.14
C TRP A 118 -4.16 -6.14 -9.10
N PHE A 119 -4.23 -5.83 -10.40
CA PHE A 119 -4.57 -6.82 -11.43
C PHE A 119 -3.54 -7.94 -11.51
N SER A 120 -2.23 -7.62 -11.49
CA SER A 120 -1.19 -8.65 -11.55
C SER A 120 -1.13 -9.53 -10.29
N GLN A 121 -1.58 -9.00 -9.16
CA GLN A 121 -1.69 -9.71 -7.88
C GLN A 121 -3.03 -10.43 -7.69
N ASP A 122 -3.94 -10.40 -8.68
CA ASP A 122 -5.27 -11.00 -8.61
C ASP A 122 -6.12 -10.50 -7.41
N VAL A 123 -5.90 -9.24 -7.02
CA VAL A 123 -6.65 -8.57 -5.94
C VAL A 123 -7.96 -7.99 -6.45
N ILE A 124 -7.97 -7.58 -7.73
CA ILE A 124 -9.13 -6.98 -8.40
C ILE A 124 -9.34 -7.67 -9.76
N GLU A 125 -10.58 -7.62 -10.22
CA GLU A 125 -10.99 -8.12 -11.54
C GLU A 125 -11.86 -7.09 -12.27
N ALA A 126 -11.96 -7.24 -13.60
CA ALA A 126 -12.84 -6.40 -14.39
C ALA A 126 -14.31 -6.76 -14.12
N SER A 127 -15.15 -5.74 -13.88
CA SER A 127 -16.57 -5.94 -13.58
C SER A 127 -17.45 -4.89 -14.25
N LYS A 128 -18.71 -5.26 -14.54
CA LYS A 128 -19.78 -4.37 -14.99
C LYS A 128 -20.80 -4.22 -13.88
N SER A 129 -20.45 -3.42 -12.88
CA SER A 129 -21.26 -3.24 -11.68
C SER A 129 -22.20 -2.03 -11.81
N PRO A 130 -23.44 -2.09 -11.30
CA PRO A 130 -24.27 -0.90 -11.10
C PRO A 130 -23.75 -0.03 -9.94
N TRP A 131 -22.81 -0.54 -9.15
CA TRP A 131 -22.13 0.17 -8.06
C TRP A 131 -20.79 0.75 -8.55
N SER A 132 -20.53 2.01 -8.22
CA SER A 132 -19.24 2.67 -8.47
C SER A 132 -18.96 3.71 -7.40
N ALA A 133 -17.72 3.74 -6.92
CA ALA A 133 -17.19 4.75 -6.02
C ALA A 133 -15.89 5.32 -6.60
N PRO A 134 -15.66 6.65 -6.51
CA PRO A 134 -14.45 7.27 -7.04
C PRO A 134 -13.23 6.88 -6.18
N VAL A 135 -12.11 6.65 -6.84
CA VAL A 135 -10.82 6.45 -6.17
C VAL A 135 -10.27 7.80 -5.69
N VAL A 136 -9.75 7.81 -4.46
CA VAL A 136 -9.12 8.98 -3.84
C VAL A 136 -7.67 8.63 -3.51
N ILE A 137 -6.74 9.55 -3.76
CA ILE A 137 -5.35 9.40 -3.33
C ILE A 137 -5.04 10.42 -2.23
N VAL A 138 -4.45 9.93 -1.15
CA VAL A 138 -3.87 10.74 -0.07
C VAL A 138 -2.38 10.46 0.02
N TYR A 139 -1.57 11.51 0.19
CA TYR A 139 -0.12 11.36 0.36
C TYR A 139 0.23 11.36 1.84
N ARG A 140 1.03 10.38 2.26
CA ARG A 140 1.60 10.32 3.60
C ARG A 140 3.09 10.06 3.52
N ASN A 141 3.90 10.96 4.08
CA ASN A 141 5.37 10.93 3.98
C ASN A 141 5.85 10.83 2.52
N GLY A 142 5.23 11.58 1.61
CA GLY A 142 5.55 11.55 0.18
C GLY A 142 5.09 10.29 -0.58
N LYS A 143 4.46 9.31 0.08
CA LYS A 143 3.96 8.08 -0.56
C LYS A 143 2.44 8.14 -0.79
N PRO A 144 1.96 7.77 -1.98
CA PRO A 144 0.52 7.71 -2.27
C PRO A 144 -0.15 6.56 -1.51
N ARG A 145 -1.37 6.81 -1.03
CA ARG A 145 -2.27 5.88 -0.35
C ARG A 145 -3.66 5.99 -0.98
N PHE A 146 -4.31 4.85 -1.13
CA PHE A 146 -5.63 4.68 -1.74
C PHE A 146 -6.64 4.24 -0.69
#